data_AF-A0A3D1RWC8-F1
#
_entry.id   AF-A0A3D1RWC8-F1
#
_cell.length_a   1.000
_cell.length_b   1.000
_cell.length_c   1.000
_cell.angle_alpha   90.00
_cell.angle_beta   90.00
_cell.angle_gamma   90.00
#
_symmetry.space_group_name_H-M   'P 1'
#
loop_
_entity.id
_entity.type
_entity.pdbx_description
1 polymer ?
#
loop_
_entity_poly.entity_id
_entity_poly.type
_entity_poly.pdbx_seq_one_letter_code
_entity_poly.pdbx_strand_id
1 'polypeptide(L)' 'MRLREAELLLKVSTLCASLDSLDEVLATLVDITSQEISCQRATLFLNDPQTGELYSRVAQGSLQREIRILNSVGIAG' A
#
# COMPACT_ATOMS: atom_id res chain seq x y z
N MET A 1 18.92 -15.52 -1.41
CA MET A 1 18.21 -14.34 -1.93
C MET A 1 16.95 -14.73 -2.70
N ARG A 2 17.04 -15.55 -3.78
CA ARG A 2 15.86 -15.98 -4.56
C ARG A 2 14.74 -16.68 -3.78
N LEU A 3 15.08 -17.51 -2.77
CA LEU A 3 14.07 -18.23 -2.00
C LEU A 3 13.16 -17.28 -1.22
N ARG A 4 13.74 -16.28 -0.54
CA ARG A 4 12.99 -15.29 0.25
C ARG A 4 12.08 -14.42 -0.61
N GLU A 5 12.53 -14.07 -1.81
CA GLU A 5 11.74 -13.31 -2.78
C GLU A 5 10.55 -14.14 -3.31
N ALA A 6 10.77 -15.43 -3.57
CA ALA A 6 9.70 -16.36 -3.95
C ALA A 6 8.69 -16.59 -2.80
N GLU A 7 9.15 -16.70 -1.55
CA GLU A 7 8.31 -16.81 -0.36
C GLU A 7 7.43 -15.57 -0.17
N LEU A 8 7.99 -14.37 -0.36
CA LEU A 8 7.24 -13.11 -0.30
C LEU A 8 6.15 -13.07 -1.37
N LEU A 9 6.49 -13.38 -2.62
CA LEU A 9 5.52 -13.40 -3.73
C LEU A 9 4.41 -14.42 -3.50
N LEU A 10 4.74 -15.61 -2.98
CA LEU A 10 3.73 -16.62 -2.65
C LEU A 10 2.80 -16.15 -1.53
N LYS A 11 3.35 -15.50 -0.49
CA LYS A 11 2.59 -14.93 0.62
C LYS A 11 1.60 -13.86 0.11
N VAL A 12 2.08 -12.93 -0.72
CA VAL A 12 1.23 -11.89 -1.33
C VAL A 12 0.14 -12.51 -2.20
N SER A 13 0.48 -13.45 -3.09
CA SER A 13 -0.47 -14.13 -3.97
C SER A 13 -1.59 -14.85 -3.19
N THR A 14 -1.21 -15.57 -2.13
CA THR A 14 -2.16 -16.29 -1.26
C THR A 14 -3.12 -15.33 -0.57
N LEU A 15 -2.61 -14.20 -0.07
CA LEU A 15 -3.43 -13.19 0.62
C LEU A 15 -4.39 -12.49 -0.33
N CYS A 16 -3.93 -12.12 -1.53
CA CYS A 16 -4.80 -11.56 -2.56
C CYS A 16 -5.95 -12.49 -2.94
N ALA A 17 -5.74 -13.81 -2.89
CA ALA A 17 -6.79 -14.79 -3.18
C ALA A 17 -7.76 -15.05 -2.01
N SER A 18 -7.38 -14.70 -0.78
CA SER A 18 -8.15 -14.99 0.43
C SER A 18 -9.00 -13.83 0.96
N LEU A 19 -8.83 -12.62 0.42
CA LEU A 19 -9.48 -11.40 0.90
C LEU A 19 -10.62 -11.01 -0.04
N ASP A 20 -11.74 -10.57 0.55
CA ASP A 20 -12.99 -10.32 -0.19
C ASP A 20 -13.08 -8.89 -0.74
N SER A 21 -12.19 -7.98 -0.32
CA SER A 21 -12.18 -6.60 -0.76
C SER A 21 -10.79 -6.10 -1.17
N LEU A 22 -10.76 -5.22 -2.17
CA LEU A 22 -9.54 -4.55 -2.61
C LEU A 22 -8.90 -3.76 -1.47
N ASP A 23 -9.70 -3.12 -0.61
CA ASP A 23 -9.21 -2.35 0.53
C ASP A 23 -8.43 -3.22 1.52
N GLU A 24 -8.92 -4.44 1.81
CA GLU A 24 -8.21 -5.42 2.65
C GLU A 24 -6.90 -5.89 2.01
N VAL A 25 -6.90 -6.13 0.69
CA VAL A 25 -5.69 -6.54 -0.04
C VAL A 25 -4.62 -5.44 0.04
N LEU A 26 -5.01 -4.20 -0.23
CA LEU A 26 -4.10 -3.06 -0.19
C LEU A 26 -3.58 -2.80 1.23
N ALA A 27 -4.44 -2.93 2.26
CA ALA A 27 -4.05 -2.78 3.65
C ALA A 27 -3.01 -3.83 4.06
N THR A 28 -3.26 -5.08 3.69
CA THR A 28 -2.36 -6.21 3.95
C THR A 28 -1.02 -6.04 3.25
N LEU A 29 -1.02 -5.58 2.00
CA LEU A 29 0.21 -5.36 1.24
C LEU A 29 1.09 -4.26 1.86
N VAL A 30 0.47 -3.16 2.30
CA VAL A 30 1.18 -2.08 3.02
C VAL A 30 1.79 -2.62 4.32
N ASP A 31 1.04 -3.42 5.08
CA ASP A 31 1.52 -3.99 6.34
C ASP A 31 2.73 -4.93 6.16
N ILE A 32 2.65 -5.85 5.19
CA ILE A 32 3.77 -6.76 4.87
C ILE A 32 5.00 -5.96 4.43
N THR A 33 4.80 -4.98 3.56
CA THR A 33 5.91 -4.15 3.05
C THR A 33 6.56 -3.37 4.19
N SER A 34 5.78 -2.76 5.07
CA SER A 34 6.27 -2.05 6.25
C SER A 34 7.14 -2.92 7.15
N GLN A 35 6.70 -4.16 7.39
CA GLN A 35 7.41 -5.12 8.23
C GLN A 35 8.72 -5.58 7.58
N GLU A 36 8.71 -5.90 6.28
CA GLU A 36 9.92 -6.36 5.57
C GLU A 36 11.01 -5.30 5.52
N ILE A 37 10.65 -4.02 5.38
CA ILE A 37 11.63 -2.92 5.32
C ILE A 37 11.88 -2.24 6.68
N SER A 38 11.23 -2.71 7.75
CA SER A 38 11.36 -2.15 9.10
C SER A 38 11.07 -0.65 9.19
N CYS A 39 10.03 -0.16 8.50
CA CYS A 39 9.64 1.25 8.56
C CYS A 39 8.61 1.52 9.67
N GLN A 40 8.56 2.76 10.17
CA GLN A 40 7.58 3.17 11.19
C GLN A 40 6.18 3.39 10.62
N ARG A 41 6.07 3.86 9.38
CA ARG A 41 4.80 4.12 8.68
C ARG A 41 5.01 3.94 7.19
N ALA A 42 4.11 3.20 6.54
CA ALA A 42 3.98 3.19 5.09
C ALA A 42 2.60 3.71 4.67
N THR A 43 2.53 4.13 3.41
CA THR A 43 1.31 4.64 2.79
C THR A 43 1.32 4.23 1.32
N LEU A 44 0.18 3.74 0.83
CA LEU A 44 -0.03 3.46 -0.59
C LEU A 44 -0.86 4.59 -1.21
N PHE A 45 -0.26 5.31 -2.15
CA PHE A 45 -0.94 6.31 -2.96
C PHE A 45 -1.43 5.68 -4.26
N LEU A 46 -2.69 5.94 -4.60
CA LEU A 46 -3.27 5.64 -5.89
C LEU A 46 -3.39 6.93 -6.69
N ASN A 47 -3.03 6.88 -7.97
CA ASN A 47 -3.14 8.03 -8.86
C ASN A 47 -4.54 8.12 -9.45
N ASP A 48 -5.19 9.27 -9.27
CA ASP A 48 -6.42 9.65 -9.93
C ASP A 48 -6.10 10.64 -11.08
N PRO A 49 -6.03 10.17 -12.34
CA PRO A 49 -5.72 11.02 -13.47
C PRO A 49 -6.86 11.98 -13.83
N GLN A 50 -8.09 11.76 -13.33
CA GLN A 50 -9.23 12.64 -13.62
C GLN A 50 -9.13 13.94 -12.82
N THR A 51 -8.67 13.85 -11.57
CA THR A 51 -8.48 15.02 -10.71
C THR A 51 -7.05 15.54 -10.72
N GLY A 52 -6.07 14.74 -11.17
CA GLY A 52 -4.65 15.08 -11.10
C GLY A 52 -4.10 14.93 -9.68
N GLU A 53 -4.64 14.01 -8.89
CA GLU A 53 -4.31 13.83 -7.48
C GLU A 53 -3.81 12.42 -7.19
N LEU A 54 -2.96 12.30 -6.17
CA LEU A 54 -2.69 11.07 -5.47
C LEU A 54 -3.57 11.02 -4.23
N TYR A 55 -4.26 9.90 -4.01
CA TYR A 55 -5.04 9.67 -2.80
C TYR A 55 -4.58 8.40 -2.06
N SER A 56 -4.59 8.45 -0.73
CA SER A 56 -4.23 7.32 0.12
C SER A 56 -5.45 6.51 0.51
N ARG A 57 -5.47 5.23 0.11
CA ARG A 57 -6.47 4.25 0.58
C ARG A 57 -6.12 3.66 1.95
N VAL A 58 -4.84 3.62 2.30
CA VAL A 58 -4.34 2.96 3.51
C VAL A 58 -3.27 3.83 4.15
N ALA A 59 -3.53 4.29 5.37
CA ALA A 59 -2.57 4.96 6.24
C ALA A 59 -2.48 4.20 7.57
N GLN A 60 -1.27 3.74 7.95
CA GLN A 60 -1.06 3.12 9.26
C GLN A 60 -1.22 4.16 10.39
N GLY A 61 -2.15 3.92 11.33
CA GLY A 61 -2.47 4.80 12.47
C GLY A 61 -3.97 4.79 12.88
N SER A 62 -4.33 5.49 13.95
CA SER A 62 -5.70 5.54 14.52
C SER A 62 -6.71 6.38 13.73
N LEU A 63 -6.29 7.04 12.63
CA LEU A 63 -7.17 7.73 11.70
C LEU A 63 -7.05 7.09 10.32
N GLN A 64 -8.10 6.39 9.88
CA GLN A 64 -8.37 6.13 8.46
C GLN A 64 -8.81 7.44 7.78
N ARG A 65 -7.91 8.41 7.69
CA ARG A 65 -8.16 9.65 6.96
C ARG A 65 -7.43 9.57 5.62
N GLU A 66 -8.19 9.61 4.54
CA GLU A 66 -7.67 9.70 3.18
C GLU A 66 -6.76 10.95 3.07
N ILE A 67 -5.51 10.74 2.64
CA ILE A 67 -4.59 11.83 2.31
C ILE A 67 -4.74 12.08 0.81
N ARG A 68 -5.03 13.31 0.40
CA ARG A 68 -5.02 13.75 -0.99
C ARG A 68 -3.95 14.81 -1.23
N ILE A 69 -3.18 14.64 -2.30
CA ILE A 69 -2.15 15.59 -2.76
C ILE A 69 -2.21 15.68 -4.30
N LEU A 70 -1.73 16.78 -4.89
CA LEU A 70 -1.55 16.82 -6.35
C LEU A 70 -0.51 15.78 -6.77
N ASN A 71 -0.62 15.23 -7.96
CA ASN A 71 0.35 14.24 -8.50
C ASN A 71 1.57 14.88 -9.18
N SER A 72 1.82 16.15 -8.89
CA SER A 72 2.91 16.97 -9.45
C SER A 72 3.69 17.76 -8.38
N VAL A 73 3.45 17.52 -7.09
CA VAL A 73 4.09 18.20 -5.97
C VAL A 73 4.56 17.24 -4.86
N GLY A 74 5.83 17.38 -4.48
CA GLY A 74 6.41 16.67 -3.33
C GLY A 74 7.11 15.38 -3.72
N ILE A 75 7.40 14.54 -2.73
CA ILE A 75 8.19 13.30 -2.94
C ILE A 75 7.34 12.18 -3.54
N ALA A 76 6.05 12.15 -3.23
CA ALA A 76 5.13 11.11 -3.70
C ALA A 76 4.64 11.35 -5.14
N GLY A 77 4.61 12.60 -5.60
CA GLY A 77 4.28 12.97 -6.97
C GLY A 77 4.10 14.46 -7.08
#